data_AF-A0A6J1PEV1-F1
#
_entry.id   AF-A0A6J1PEV1-F1
#
_cell.length_a   1.000
_cell.length_b   1.000
_cell.length_c   1.000
_cell.angle_alpha   90.00
_cell.angle_beta   90.00
_cell.angle_gamma   90.00
#
_symmetry.space_group_name_H-M   'P 1'
#
loop_
_entity.id
_entity.type
_entity.pdbx_description
1 polymer ?
#
loop_
_entity_poly.entity_id
_entity_poly.type
_entity_poly.pdbx_seq_one_letter_code
_entity_poly.pdbx_strand_id
1 'polypeptide(L)'
;KDSIRYYNEVPVKKLVFKNLKRFMKNKSPGDDLFNDLNTTVMNKHLNELMEGLTAKVFRTYKASWTFQQQLDKLTDPNDTEAEKILSYNRANRAVAKLCNHRRSVPKTYAKSMENLKAKIDAKKEAIIECELQVMNAEQKKKKKKEKQLKRLKDQLTKLEVQATDREENKDWNTLSSKEYYLDPRISVAWCKKHKIPVDKIYTKTQRDKFRWAIDMAGENF
;
A
#
# COMPACT_ATOMS: atom_id res chain seq x y z
N LYS A 1 -16.84 -6.76 10.71
CA LYS A 1 -17.39 -5.62 9.93
C LYS A 1 -17.55 -6.08 8.49
N ASP A 2 -18.67 -5.74 7.83
CA ASP A 2 -18.93 -6.02 6.41
C ASP A 2 -18.82 -7.52 6.01
N SER A 3 -19.01 -8.43 6.96
CA SER A 3 -18.87 -9.89 6.80
C SER A 3 -17.55 -10.36 6.18
N ILE A 4 -16.49 -9.54 6.28
CA ILE A 4 -15.14 -9.91 5.83
C ILE A 4 -14.52 -10.88 6.85
N ARG A 5 -14.20 -12.09 6.38
CA ARG A 5 -13.54 -13.12 7.21
C ARG A 5 -12.18 -12.61 7.69
N TYR A 6 -11.94 -12.75 8.99
CA TYR A 6 -10.61 -12.63 9.59
C TYR A 6 -10.12 -14.04 9.95
N TYR A 7 -8.98 -14.43 9.39
CA TYR A 7 -8.31 -15.68 9.71
C TYR A 7 -6.83 -15.36 9.92
N ASN A 8 -6.28 -15.79 11.05
CA ASN A 8 -4.88 -15.56 11.38
C ASN A 8 -4.41 -16.59 12.41
N GLU A 9 -3.17 -17.04 12.25
CA GLU A 9 -2.47 -17.88 13.23
C GLU A 9 -1.39 -17.03 13.88
N VAL A 10 -1.58 -16.69 15.15
CA VAL A 10 -0.72 -15.73 15.85
C VAL A 10 -0.11 -16.39 17.08
N PRO A 11 1.22 -16.53 17.14
CA PRO A 11 1.90 -16.90 18.37
C PRO A 11 1.66 -15.83 19.44
N VAL A 12 1.17 -16.24 20.61
CA VAL A 12 0.90 -15.35 21.74
C VAL A 12 1.77 -15.72 22.94
N LYS A 13 1.98 -14.77 23.85
CA LYS A 13 2.67 -15.02 25.11
C LYS A 13 1.96 -16.11 25.92
N LYS A 14 2.72 -16.93 26.64
CA LYS A 14 2.21 -18.05 27.47
C LYS A 14 1.06 -17.62 28.40
N LEU A 15 1.17 -16.44 29.01
CA LEU A 15 0.12 -15.90 29.88
C LEU A 15 -1.20 -15.63 29.13
N VAL A 16 -1.13 -15.04 27.93
CA VAL A 16 -2.31 -14.78 27.08
C VAL A 16 -2.99 -16.09 26.71
N PHE A 17 -2.22 -17.09 26.29
CA PHE A 17 -2.75 -18.41 25.94
C PHE A 17 -3.46 -19.09 27.13
N LYS A 18 -2.84 -19.05 28.33
CA LYS A 18 -3.44 -19.56 29.56
C LYS A 18 -4.75 -18.83 29.90
N ASN A 19 -4.77 -17.50 29.77
CA ASN A 19 -5.96 -16.70 30.03
C ASN A 19 -7.09 -17.02 29.05
N LEU A 20 -6.80 -17.16 27.75
CA LEU A 20 -7.79 -17.56 26.75
C LEU A 20 -8.41 -18.93 27.06
N LYS A 21 -7.59 -19.92 27.45
CA LYS A 21 -8.11 -21.23 27.90
C LYS A 21 -9.06 -21.10 29.09
N ARG A 22 -8.75 -20.22 30.04
CA ARG A 22 -9.63 -19.95 31.19
C ARG A 22 -10.92 -19.27 30.77
N PHE A 23 -10.86 -18.30 29.86
CA PHE A 23 -12.03 -17.57 29.37
C PHE A 23 -12.99 -18.44 28.55
N MET A 24 -12.53 -19.56 28.00
CA MET A 24 -13.35 -20.54 27.28
C MET A 24 -13.93 -21.65 28.17
N LYS A 25 -13.50 -21.77 29.43
CA LYS A 25 -13.93 -22.86 30.32
C LYS A 25 -15.43 -22.74 30.62
N ASN A 26 -16.14 -23.86 30.53
CA ASN A 26 -17.59 -23.96 30.76
C ASN A 26 -18.45 -23.07 29.83
N LYS A 27 -17.95 -22.76 28.63
CA LYS A 27 -18.68 -22.01 27.59
C LYS A 27 -19.01 -22.87 26.39
N SER A 28 -20.17 -22.62 25.79
CA SER A 28 -20.61 -23.18 24.52
C SER A 28 -20.08 -22.33 23.34
N PRO A 29 -20.06 -22.85 22.10
CA PRO A 29 -19.53 -22.12 20.94
C PRO A 29 -20.22 -20.78 20.61
N GLY A 30 -21.45 -20.57 21.09
CA GLY A 30 -22.19 -19.32 20.89
C GLY A 30 -21.99 -18.27 22.00
N ASP A 31 -21.32 -18.62 23.09
CA ASP A 31 -21.15 -17.73 24.24
C ASP A 31 -20.02 -16.71 24.00
N ASP A 32 -20.18 -15.51 24.56
CA ASP A 32 -19.17 -14.46 24.48
C ASP A 32 -17.85 -14.88 25.15
N LEU A 33 -16.73 -14.76 24.43
CA LEU A 33 -15.41 -15.06 24.97
C LEU A 33 -15.05 -14.17 26.16
N PHE A 34 -15.40 -12.88 26.09
CA PHE A 34 -15.14 -11.87 27.12
C PHE A 34 -16.45 -11.37 27.74
N ASN A 35 -17.13 -12.23 28.50
CA ASN A 35 -18.45 -11.98 29.09
C ASN A 35 -18.48 -10.80 30.09
N ASP A 36 -17.37 -10.53 30.79
CA ASP A 36 -17.29 -9.45 31.79
C ASP A 36 -16.72 -8.14 31.22
N LEU A 37 -16.54 -8.05 29.90
CA LEU A 37 -15.96 -6.88 29.23
C LEU A 37 -16.90 -6.35 28.15
N ASN A 38 -17.08 -5.04 28.09
CA ASN A 38 -17.72 -4.38 26.97
C ASN A 38 -16.91 -3.17 26.48
N THR A 39 -17.33 -2.60 25.35
CA THR A 39 -16.63 -1.47 24.72
C THR A 39 -16.63 -0.21 25.59
N THR A 40 -17.66 0.00 26.39
CA THR A 40 -17.76 1.15 27.31
C THR A 40 -16.71 1.07 28.41
N VAL A 41 -16.63 -0.08 29.10
CA VAL A 41 -15.63 -0.30 30.18
C VAL A 41 -14.21 -0.22 29.62
N MET A 42 -13.96 -0.84 28.46
CA MET A 42 -12.65 -0.78 27.81
C MET A 42 -12.27 0.66 27.43
N ASN A 43 -13.14 1.42 26.77
CA ASN A 43 -12.80 2.79 26.36
C ASN A 43 -12.70 3.74 27.55
N LYS A 44 -13.48 3.53 28.63
CA LYS A 44 -13.31 4.30 29.88
C LYS A 44 -11.90 4.11 30.43
N HIS A 45 -11.45 2.86 30.55
CA HIS A 45 -10.09 2.56 31.01
C HIS A 45 -9.02 3.16 30.09
N LEU A 46 -9.18 3.08 28.77
CA LEU A 46 -8.25 3.69 27.82
C LEU A 46 -8.17 5.21 27.98
N ASN A 47 -9.31 5.88 28.19
CA ASN A 47 -9.36 7.33 28.38
C ASN A 47 -8.72 7.78 29.70
N GLU A 48 -8.78 6.95 30.74
CA GLU A 48 -8.05 7.19 32.01
C GLU A 48 -6.53 7.11 31.84
N LEU A 49 -6.04 6.29 30.91
CA LEU A 49 -4.61 6.18 30.60
C LEU A 49 -4.10 7.34 29.74
N MET A 50 -4.95 7.87 28.85
CA MET A 50 -4.65 9.01 27.99
C MET A 50 -5.95 9.63 27.52
N GLU A 51 -6.11 10.94 27.76
CA GLU A 51 -7.31 11.67 27.36
C GLU A 51 -7.58 11.53 25.84
N GLY A 52 -8.82 11.18 25.49
CA GLY A 52 -9.26 10.96 24.11
C GLY A 52 -8.86 9.60 23.52
N LEU A 53 -8.11 8.76 24.24
CA LEU A 53 -7.71 7.44 23.77
C LEU A 53 -8.91 6.48 23.75
N THR A 54 -9.10 5.83 22.61
CA THR A 54 -10.14 4.81 22.41
C THR A 54 -9.59 3.66 21.58
N ALA A 55 -10.28 2.51 21.56
CA ALA A 55 -9.82 1.33 20.81
C ALA A 55 -9.59 1.61 19.31
N LYS A 56 -10.35 2.52 18.70
CA LYS A 56 -10.17 2.90 17.28
C LYS A 56 -8.84 3.62 17.02
N VAL A 57 -8.33 4.38 18.00
CA VAL A 57 -7.07 5.13 17.88
C VAL A 57 -5.89 4.17 17.66
N PHE A 58 -5.90 3.00 18.30
CA PHE A 58 -4.87 1.98 18.08
C PHE A 58 -4.82 1.49 16.63
N ARG A 59 -5.95 1.42 15.92
CA ARG A 59 -5.96 1.04 14.50
C ARG A 59 -5.29 2.11 13.64
N THR A 60 -5.62 3.38 13.86
CA THR A 60 -5.02 4.52 13.15
C THR A 60 -3.52 4.64 13.43
N TYR A 61 -3.12 4.52 14.70
CA TYR A 61 -1.72 4.54 15.12
C TYR A 61 -0.93 3.42 14.44
N LYS A 62 -1.37 2.16 14.58
CA LYS A 62 -0.65 1.02 14.00
C LYS A 62 -0.57 1.09 12.49
N ALA A 63 -1.64 1.56 11.83
CA ALA A 63 -1.68 1.76 10.39
C ALA A 63 -0.66 2.83 9.94
N SER A 64 -0.71 4.02 10.53
CA SER A 64 0.19 5.13 10.18
C SER A 64 1.65 4.81 10.50
N TRP A 65 1.92 4.23 11.66
CA TRP A 65 3.26 3.79 12.06
C TRP A 65 3.82 2.74 11.10
N THR A 66 3.04 1.71 10.80
CA THR A 66 3.46 0.65 9.87
C THR A 66 3.71 1.24 8.48
N PHE A 67 2.87 2.17 8.03
CA PHE A 67 3.05 2.83 6.74
C PHE A 67 4.39 3.55 6.66
N GLN A 68 4.71 4.40 7.64
CA GLN A 68 5.96 5.14 7.71
C GLN A 68 7.17 4.19 7.70
N GLN A 69 7.16 3.17 8.57
CA GLN A 69 8.22 2.17 8.65
C GLN A 69 8.41 1.40 7.34
N GLN A 70 7.32 1.09 6.63
CA GLN A 70 7.41 0.43 5.33
C GLN A 70 7.90 1.37 4.22
N LEU A 71 7.54 2.65 4.24
CA LEU A 71 8.09 3.63 3.30
C LEU A 71 9.60 3.77 3.48
N ASP A 72 10.07 3.88 4.72
CA ASP A 72 11.50 3.99 5.05
C ASP A 72 12.27 2.73 4.62
N LYS A 73 11.66 1.55 4.78
CA LYS A 73 12.28 0.27 4.42
C LYS A 73 12.31 0.01 2.91
N LEU A 74 11.26 0.38 2.19
CA LEU A 74 11.02 -0.06 0.80
C LEU A 74 11.44 0.98 -0.25
N THR A 75 11.60 2.25 0.12
CA THR A 75 11.91 3.31 -0.85
C THR A 75 13.42 3.44 -1.03
N ASP A 76 13.93 3.12 -2.23
CA ASP A 76 15.31 3.47 -2.59
C ASP A 76 15.34 4.90 -3.18
N PRO A 77 16.19 5.82 -2.69
CA PRO A 77 16.35 7.14 -3.26
C PRO A 77 16.78 7.16 -4.74
N ASN A 78 17.45 6.11 -5.22
CA ASN A 78 17.95 5.99 -6.59
C ASN A 78 16.93 5.40 -7.56
N ASP A 79 15.83 4.85 -7.06
CA ASP A 79 14.76 4.29 -7.88
C ASP A 79 14.14 5.36 -8.81
N THR A 80 13.62 4.89 -9.94
CA THR A 80 12.80 5.72 -10.82
C THR A 80 11.50 6.13 -10.12
N GLU A 81 10.83 7.17 -10.64
CA GLU A 81 9.52 7.60 -10.14
C GLU A 81 8.51 6.42 -10.07
N ALA A 82 8.53 5.53 -11.07
CA ALA A 82 7.61 4.41 -11.14
C ALA A 82 7.88 3.38 -10.03
N GLU A 83 9.14 3.03 -9.81
CA GLU A 83 9.56 2.09 -8.76
C GLU A 83 9.28 2.65 -7.36
N LYS A 84 9.52 3.94 -7.13
CA LYS A 84 9.14 4.61 -5.87
C LYS A 84 7.65 4.53 -5.60
N ILE A 85 6.81 4.74 -6.62
CA ILE A 85 5.35 4.61 -6.49
C ILE A 85 4.96 3.16 -6.17
N LEU A 86 5.67 2.17 -6.74
CA LEU A 86 5.45 0.76 -6.39
C LEU A 86 5.78 0.50 -4.92
N SER A 87 6.89 1.03 -4.41
CA SER A 87 7.27 0.93 -3.00
C SER A 87 6.24 1.59 -2.08
N TYR A 88 5.72 2.76 -2.44
CA TYR A 88 4.59 3.40 -1.75
C TYR A 88 3.36 2.50 -1.71
N ASN A 89 2.98 1.92 -2.84
CA ASN A 89 1.80 1.05 -2.92
C ASN A 89 1.98 -0.24 -2.11
N ARG A 90 3.19 -0.81 -2.10
CA ARG A 90 3.54 -1.95 -1.25
C ARG A 90 3.45 -1.62 0.23
N ALA A 91 3.92 -0.44 0.65
CA ALA A 91 3.77 0.04 2.01
C ALA A 91 2.29 0.18 2.41
N ASN A 92 1.46 0.79 1.54
CA ASN A 92 0.03 0.91 1.79
C ASN A 92 -0.67 -0.47 1.82
N ARG A 93 -0.25 -1.41 0.98
CA ARG A 93 -0.76 -2.78 0.99
C ARG A 93 -0.41 -3.50 2.29
N ALA A 94 0.77 -3.29 2.86
CA ALA A 94 1.11 -3.85 4.17
C ALA A 94 0.14 -3.36 5.27
N VAL A 95 -0.31 -2.10 5.19
CA VAL A 95 -1.34 -1.57 6.08
C VAL A 95 -2.72 -2.18 5.80
N ALA A 96 -3.09 -2.35 4.53
CA ALA A 96 -4.33 -3.03 4.18
C ALA A 96 -4.37 -4.47 4.72
N LYS A 97 -3.22 -5.19 4.68
CA LYS A 97 -3.03 -6.50 5.29
C LYS A 97 -3.22 -6.45 6.80
N LEU A 98 -2.53 -5.54 7.48
CA LEU A 98 -2.63 -5.34 8.93
C LEU A 98 -4.08 -5.06 9.38
N CYS A 99 -4.82 -4.27 8.59
CA CYS A 99 -6.20 -3.90 8.89
C CYS A 99 -7.26 -4.88 8.38
N ASN A 100 -6.85 -6.00 7.77
CA ASN A 100 -7.72 -6.96 7.08
C ASN A 100 -8.69 -6.31 6.05
N HIS A 101 -8.22 -5.30 5.32
CA HIS A 101 -8.98 -4.65 4.25
C HIS A 101 -8.93 -5.51 2.98
N ARG A 102 -9.73 -6.57 2.96
CA ARG A 102 -9.90 -7.47 1.82
C ARG A 102 -10.92 -6.94 0.82
N ARG A 103 -10.80 -7.38 -0.42
CA ARG A 103 -11.86 -7.27 -1.44
C ARG A 103 -11.89 -8.52 -2.30
N SER A 104 -13.04 -8.80 -2.91
CA SER A 104 -13.13 -9.81 -3.97
C SER A 104 -12.35 -9.33 -5.20
N VAL A 105 -11.70 -10.27 -5.89
CA VAL A 105 -11.03 -9.98 -7.16
C VAL A 105 -12.07 -9.50 -8.16
N PRO A 106 -11.88 -8.33 -8.82
CA PRO A 106 -12.83 -7.82 -9.80
C PRO A 106 -13.04 -8.81 -10.95
N LYS A 107 -14.28 -8.94 -11.46
CA LYS A 107 -14.61 -9.84 -12.58
C LYS A 107 -13.80 -9.52 -13.85
N THR A 108 -13.44 -8.25 -14.04
CA THR A 108 -12.66 -7.76 -15.20
C THR A 108 -11.14 -7.93 -15.02
N TYR A 109 -10.68 -8.44 -13.86
CA TYR A 109 -9.27 -8.53 -13.52
C TYR A 109 -8.47 -9.34 -14.54
N ALA A 110 -8.93 -10.56 -14.85
CA ALA A 110 -8.23 -11.47 -15.76
C ALA A 110 -8.04 -10.83 -17.14
N LYS A 111 -9.11 -10.27 -17.72
CA LYS A 111 -9.03 -9.60 -19.02
C LYS A 111 -8.12 -8.37 -18.99
N SER A 112 -8.17 -7.60 -17.91
CA SER A 112 -7.30 -6.43 -17.75
C SER A 112 -5.82 -6.82 -17.62
N MET A 113 -5.50 -7.96 -17.01
CA MET A 113 -4.11 -8.45 -16.89
C MET A 113 -3.60 -9.02 -18.21
N GLU A 114 -4.44 -9.76 -18.93
CA GLU A 114 -4.14 -10.24 -20.29
C GLU A 114 -3.78 -9.08 -21.23
N ASN A 115 -4.62 -8.04 -21.27
CA ASN A 115 -4.39 -6.85 -22.09
C ASN A 115 -3.09 -6.11 -21.69
N LEU A 116 -2.74 -6.10 -20.41
CA LEU A 116 -1.52 -5.46 -19.93
C LEU A 116 -0.28 -6.28 -20.31
N LYS A 117 -0.36 -7.61 -20.21
CA LYS A 117 0.69 -8.53 -20.64
C LYS A 117 0.97 -8.39 -22.14
N ALA A 118 -0.06 -8.37 -22.98
CA ALA A 118 0.10 -8.16 -24.42
C ALA A 118 0.82 -6.84 -24.75
N LYS A 119 0.55 -5.76 -24.01
CA LYS A 119 1.26 -4.47 -24.17
C LYS A 119 2.73 -4.54 -23.74
N ILE A 120 3.04 -5.31 -22.69
CA ILE A 120 4.41 -5.55 -22.23
C ILE A 120 5.19 -6.32 -23.30
N ASP A 121 4.60 -7.41 -23.82
CA ASP A 121 5.24 -8.28 -24.82
C ASP A 121 5.53 -7.50 -26.11
N ALA A 122 4.56 -6.74 -26.63
CA ALA A 122 4.76 -5.86 -27.78
C ALA A 122 5.85 -4.79 -27.53
N LYS A 123 6.01 -4.32 -26.28
CA LYS A 123 7.08 -3.37 -25.92
C LYS A 123 8.46 -4.03 -25.89
N LYS A 124 8.54 -5.29 -25.44
CA LYS A 124 9.77 -6.07 -25.44
C LYS A 124 10.25 -6.33 -26.87
N GLU A 125 9.34 -6.70 -27.77
CA GLU A 125 9.64 -6.85 -29.20
C GLU A 125 10.18 -5.56 -29.82
N ALA A 126 9.51 -4.42 -29.57
CA ALA A 126 9.95 -3.12 -30.05
C ALA A 126 11.33 -2.70 -29.50
N ILE A 127 11.67 -3.11 -28.27
CA ILE A 127 12.99 -2.87 -27.68
C ILE A 127 14.05 -3.70 -28.42
N ILE A 128 13.80 -4.99 -28.64
CA ILE A 128 14.74 -5.88 -29.35
C ILE A 128 15.02 -5.34 -30.77
N GLU A 129 13.97 -4.94 -31.49
CA GLU A 129 14.13 -4.33 -32.82
C GLU A 129 14.95 -3.04 -32.74
N CYS A 130 14.67 -2.18 -31.76
CA CYS A 130 15.39 -0.92 -31.57
C CYS A 130 16.86 -1.17 -31.19
N GLU A 131 17.17 -2.19 -30.40
CA GLU A 131 18.54 -2.60 -30.05
C GLU A 131 19.33 -3.02 -31.30
N LEU A 132 18.75 -3.86 -32.16
CA LEU A 132 19.35 -4.23 -33.44
C LEU A 132 19.58 -2.99 -34.33
N GLN A 133 18.61 -2.09 -34.38
CA GLN A 133 18.75 -0.85 -35.12
C GLN A 133 19.84 0.08 -34.57
N VAL A 134 20.12 0.07 -33.26
CA VAL A 134 21.21 0.83 -32.62
C VAL A 134 22.56 0.19 -32.97
N MET A 135 22.66 -1.14 -32.92
CA MET A 135 23.88 -1.88 -33.25
C MET A 135 24.30 -1.66 -34.71
N ASN A 136 23.34 -1.65 -35.63
CA ASN A 136 23.57 -1.49 -37.07
C ASN A 136 23.63 -0.02 -37.54
N ALA A 137 23.54 0.96 -36.65
CA ALA A 137 23.52 2.38 -37.04
C ALA A 137 24.90 3.01 -37.14
N GLU A 138 25.10 3.81 -38.20
CA GLU A 138 26.24 4.71 -38.33
C GLU A 138 26.32 5.70 -37.15
N GLN A 139 27.54 6.09 -36.76
CA GLN A 139 27.82 6.93 -35.58
C GLN A 139 26.97 8.21 -35.52
N LYS A 140 26.70 8.88 -36.65
CA LYS A 140 25.88 10.11 -36.70
C LYS A 140 24.40 9.87 -36.31
N LYS A 141 23.84 8.68 -36.56
CA LYS A 141 22.43 8.34 -36.26
C LYS A 141 22.27 7.53 -34.96
N LYS A 142 23.35 6.93 -34.45
CA LYS A 142 23.37 6.08 -33.25
C LYS A 142 22.81 6.78 -32.01
N LYS A 143 23.25 8.01 -31.72
CA LYS A 143 22.79 8.80 -30.56
C LYS A 143 21.27 9.06 -30.54
N LYS A 144 20.63 9.20 -31.70
CA LYS A 144 19.17 9.39 -31.79
C LYS A 144 18.44 8.09 -31.45
N LYS A 145 18.93 6.96 -31.96
CA LYS A 145 18.34 5.64 -31.68
C LYS A 145 18.56 5.19 -30.24
N GLU A 146 19.72 5.49 -29.63
CA GLU A 146 19.96 5.22 -28.21
C GLU A 146 18.98 5.97 -27.29
N LYS A 147 18.65 7.23 -27.61
CA LYS A 147 17.61 7.98 -26.90
C LYS A 147 16.22 7.34 -27.04
N GLN A 148 15.89 6.84 -28.24
CA GLN A 148 14.64 6.11 -28.48
C GLN A 148 14.59 4.80 -27.68
N LEU A 149 15.68 4.04 -27.69
CA LEU A 149 15.82 2.82 -26.93
C LEU A 149 15.63 3.07 -25.43
N LYS A 150 16.29 4.10 -24.88
CA LYS A 150 16.10 4.49 -23.47
C LYS A 150 14.64 4.79 -23.16
N ARG A 151 13.96 5.58 -24.01
CA ARG A 151 12.53 5.88 -23.85
C ARG A 151 11.66 4.61 -23.88
N LEU A 152 11.97 3.65 -24.74
CA LEU A 152 11.23 2.38 -24.81
C LEU A 152 11.44 1.56 -23.53
N LYS A 153 12.68 1.47 -23.03
CA LYS A 153 13.00 0.81 -21.76
C LYS A 153 12.25 1.46 -20.59
N ASP A 154 12.27 2.78 -20.48
CA ASP A 154 11.53 3.51 -19.44
C ASP A 154 10.00 3.26 -19.51
N GLN A 155 9.44 3.12 -20.72
CA GLN A 155 8.03 2.79 -20.90
C GLN A 155 7.72 1.34 -20.51
N LEU A 156 8.62 0.40 -20.82
CA LEU A 156 8.49 -0.99 -20.42
C LEU A 156 8.50 -1.11 -18.89
N THR A 157 9.45 -0.48 -18.22
CA THR A 157 9.54 -0.48 -16.75
C THR A 157 8.23 0.02 -16.11
N LYS A 158 7.63 1.09 -16.65
CA LYS A 158 6.33 1.59 -16.16
C LYS A 158 5.20 0.57 -16.30
N LEU A 159 5.14 -0.16 -17.42
CA LEU A 159 4.12 -1.19 -17.66
C LEU A 159 4.33 -2.40 -16.75
N GLU A 160 5.57 -2.84 -16.56
CA GLU A 160 5.91 -3.95 -15.67
C GLU A 160 5.58 -3.61 -14.22
N VAL A 161 5.96 -2.42 -13.75
CA VAL A 161 5.57 -1.91 -12.43
C VAL A 161 4.05 -1.88 -12.27
N GLN A 162 3.32 -1.40 -13.27
CA GLN A 162 1.85 -1.37 -13.23
C GLN A 162 1.25 -2.79 -13.15
N ALA A 163 1.83 -3.76 -13.85
CA ALA A 163 1.39 -5.15 -13.81
C ALA A 163 1.62 -5.77 -12.43
N THR A 164 2.82 -5.55 -11.87
CA THR A 164 3.16 -5.97 -10.52
C THR A 164 2.21 -5.38 -9.48
N ASP A 165 1.98 -4.06 -9.52
CA ASP A 165 1.09 -3.39 -8.57
C ASP A 165 -0.36 -3.91 -8.62
N ARG A 166 -0.87 -4.20 -9.83
CA ARG A 166 -2.22 -4.75 -10.00
C ARG A 166 -2.34 -6.17 -9.46
N GLU A 167 -1.35 -7.02 -9.73
CA GLU A 167 -1.31 -8.39 -9.24
C GLU A 167 -1.19 -8.43 -7.73
N GLU A 168 -0.31 -7.60 -7.18
CA GLU A 168 -0.05 -7.49 -5.76
C GLU A 168 -1.26 -7.00 -4.94
N ASN A 169 -2.18 -6.23 -5.56
CA ASN A 169 -3.34 -5.61 -4.91
C ASN A 169 -4.68 -6.24 -5.30
N LYS A 170 -4.72 -7.35 -6.06
CA LYS A 170 -5.97 -7.90 -6.61
C LYS A 170 -7.04 -8.22 -5.54
N ASP A 171 -6.60 -8.67 -4.37
CA ASP A 171 -7.40 -9.11 -3.22
C ASP A 171 -7.40 -8.12 -2.03
N TRP A 172 -6.76 -6.96 -2.18
CA TRP A 172 -6.62 -5.95 -1.12
C TRP A 172 -7.29 -4.62 -1.46
N ASN A 173 -8.04 -4.06 -0.51
CA ASN A 173 -8.61 -2.72 -0.60
C ASN A 173 -7.67 -1.70 0.05
N THR A 174 -6.74 -1.19 -0.76
CA THR A 174 -5.75 -0.17 -0.36
C THR A 174 -6.32 1.26 -0.34
N LEU A 175 -7.52 1.48 -0.88
CA LEU A 175 -8.19 2.78 -0.85
C LEU A 175 -8.66 3.10 0.57
N SER A 176 -9.28 2.14 1.25
CA SER A 176 -9.78 2.33 2.62
C SER A 176 -8.67 2.70 3.60
N SER A 177 -7.51 2.01 3.55
CA SER A 177 -6.37 2.36 4.41
C SER A 177 -5.89 3.78 4.13
N LYS A 178 -5.66 4.10 2.85
CA LYS A 178 -5.17 5.40 2.39
C LYS A 178 -6.07 6.57 2.76
N GLU A 179 -7.38 6.37 2.80
CA GLU A 179 -8.34 7.44 3.00
C GLU A 179 -8.71 7.69 4.47
N TYR A 180 -8.65 6.66 5.33
CA TYR A 180 -9.24 6.73 6.67
C TYR A 180 -8.29 6.34 7.81
N TYR A 181 -7.16 5.69 7.53
CA TYR A 181 -6.30 5.12 8.57
C TYR A 181 -4.86 5.62 8.54
N LEU A 182 -4.43 6.23 7.45
CA LEU A 182 -3.11 6.83 7.30
C LEU A 182 -3.17 8.32 7.60
N ASP A 183 -2.19 8.82 8.37
CA ASP A 183 -1.94 10.25 8.44
C ASP A 183 -1.45 10.74 7.07
N PRO A 184 -2.20 11.63 6.39
CA PRO A 184 -1.84 12.10 5.05
C PRO A 184 -0.53 12.90 5.03
N ARG A 185 -0.09 13.45 6.15
CA ARG A 185 1.19 14.19 6.24
C ARG A 185 2.38 13.28 5.97
N ILE A 186 2.32 11.99 6.35
CA ILE A 186 3.36 11.01 6.04
C ILE A 186 3.52 10.87 4.53
N SER A 187 2.41 10.75 3.80
CA SER A 187 2.41 10.64 2.34
C SER A 187 2.91 11.93 1.68
N VAL A 188 2.52 13.09 2.19
CA VAL A 188 2.97 14.41 1.69
C VAL A 188 4.47 14.59 1.91
N ALA A 189 4.98 14.26 3.10
CA ALA A 189 6.39 14.34 3.43
C ALA A 189 7.22 13.44 2.50
N TRP A 190 6.77 12.19 2.30
CA TRP A 190 7.39 11.27 1.36
C TRP A 190 7.39 11.80 -0.08
N CYS A 191 6.27 12.38 -0.55
CA CYS A 191 6.20 13.01 -1.87
C CYS A 191 7.22 14.15 -2.02
N LYS A 192 7.32 15.03 -1.02
CA LYS A 192 8.27 16.15 -1.03
C LYS A 192 9.71 15.65 -1.03
N LYS A 193 10.05 14.74 -0.09
CA LYS A 193 11.39 14.15 0.07
C LYS A 193 11.90 13.47 -1.19
N HIS A 194 11.04 12.73 -1.90
CA HIS A 194 11.41 11.97 -3.11
C HIS A 194 11.07 12.68 -4.42
N LYS A 195 10.63 13.95 -4.37
CA LYS A 195 10.25 14.77 -5.53
C LYS A 195 9.16 14.10 -6.40
N ILE A 196 8.24 13.38 -5.76
CA ILE A 196 7.10 12.74 -6.42
C ILE A 196 5.93 13.73 -6.40
N PRO A 197 5.33 14.06 -7.56
CA PRO A 197 4.16 14.93 -7.59
C PRO A 197 2.99 14.32 -6.80
N VAL A 198 2.39 15.11 -5.90
CA VAL A 198 1.32 14.63 -4.99
C VAL A 198 0.10 14.10 -5.76
N ASP A 199 -0.13 14.58 -6.99
CA ASP A 199 -1.21 14.10 -7.87
C ASP A 199 -0.99 12.68 -8.42
N LYS A 200 0.24 12.16 -8.36
CA LYS A 200 0.54 10.74 -8.62
C LYS A 200 0.06 9.84 -7.49
N ILE A 201 0.03 10.35 -6.26
CA ILE A 201 -0.42 9.62 -5.10
C ILE A 201 -1.92 9.87 -4.89
N TYR A 202 -2.33 11.10 -4.67
CA TYR A 202 -3.72 11.42 -4.34
C TYR A 202 -4.52 11.86 -5.56
N THR A 203 -5.75 11.35 -5.72
CA THR A 203 -6.71 11.85 -6.71
C THR A 203 -7.13 13.28 -6.38
N LYS A 204 -7.80 13.99 -7.31
CA LYS A 204 -8.28 15.36 -7.07
C LYS A 204 -9.09 15.46 -5.77
N THR A 205 -10.10 14.60 -5.60
CA THR A 205 -10.93 14.53 -4.39
C THR A 205 -10.12 14.28 -3.12
N GLN A 206 -9.11 13.40 -3.17
CA GLN A 206 -8.24 13.14 -2.02
C GLN A 206 -7.36 14.34 -1.69
N ARG A 207 -6.86 15.07 -2.70
CA ARG A 207 -6.09 16.29 -2.48
C ARG A 207 -6.93 17.41 -1.87
N ASP A 208 -8.21 17.50 -2.25
CA ASP A 208 -9.12 18.47 -1.64
C ASP A 208 -9.42 18.11 -0.18
N LYS A 209 -9.65 16.82 0.12
CA LYS A 209 -9.82 16.31 1.50
C LYS A 209 -8.60 16.54 2.38
N PHE A 210 -7.40 16.34 1.82
CA PHE A 210 -6.12 16.42 2.54
C PHE A 210 -5.37 17.72 2.29
N ARG A 211 -6.07 18.78 1.86
CA ARG A 211 -5.48 20.10 1.58
C ARG A 211 -4.65 20.61 2.76
N TRP A 212 -5.20 20.52 3.96
CA TRP A 212 -4.54 20.89 5.22
C TRP A 212 -3.17 20.21 5.39
N ALA A 213 -3.04 18.92 5.04
CA ALA A 213 -1.79 18.20 5.16
C ALA A 213 -0.78 18.58 4.07
N ILE A 214 -1.27 18.83 2.85
CA ILE A 214 -0.44 19.25 1.70
C ILE A 214 0.22 20.60 1.98
N ASP A 215 -0.56 21.53 2.55
CA ASP A 215 -0.12 22.90 2.80
C ASP A 215 0.83 22.97 4.01
N MET A 216 0.60 22.18 5.06
CA MET A 216 1.35 22.29 6.32
C MET A 216 2.54 21.34 6.47
N ALA A 217 2.55 20.15 5.84
CA ALA A 217 3.58 19.14 6.10
C ALA A 217 4.87 19.43 5.33
N GLY A 218 6.01 19.52 6.02
CA GLY A 218 7.35 19.58 5.41
C GLY A 218 7.85 18.20 4.94
N GLU A 219 9.02 18.15 4.29
CA GLU A 219 9.66 16.90 3.88
C GLU A 219 10.23 16.06 5.05
N ASN A 220 10.38 16.68 6.22
CA ASN A 220 10.97 16.08 7.43
C ASN A 220 9.92 15.72 8.50
N PHE A 221 8.63 15.71 8.15
CA PHE A 221 7.55 15.23 9.03
C PHE A 221 7.61 13.70 9.16
#